data_AF-A0A3E0TUK6-F1
#
_entry.id   AF-A0A3E0TUK6-F1
#
_cell.length_a   1.000
_cell.length_b   1.000
_cell.length_c   1.000
_cell.angle_alpha   90.00
_cell.angle_beta   90.00
_cell.angle_gamma   90.00
#
_symmetry.space_group_name_H-M   'P 1'
#
loop_
_entity.id
_entity.type
_entity.pdbx_description
1 polymer ?
#
loop_
_entity_poly.entity_id
_entity_poly.type
_entity_poly.pdbx_seq_one_letter_code
_entity_poly.pdbx_strand_id
1 'polypeptide(L)'
;MSDTENEIEGTIDKDKKYRKRLEKQAKKIKNHPYNNGIYMAAHHLVSKDAVQNTEMGALLIQKGYNINLLGNLVFLPSTLMGACQLKVQLHRGDHTYALPNQEAYHDQVASSLEKIEMKLRKCSSRTQKDSSEIQQKIDKESIKILKRIAEFRVPLTSIFRNFKPSSKVGCSNHTEVTDCEGSIARCHHERSHVGHINYLNPNAEVRKVKQVISYTRSHYQLKVGN
;
A
#
# COMPACT_ATOMS: atom_id res chain seq x y z
N MET A 1 22.82 -37.26 3.29
CA MET A 1 21.47 -37.18 2.70
C MET A 1 21.02 -35.75 2.89
N SER A 2 20.85 -35.01 1.79
CA SER A 2 20.78 -33.54 1.79
C SER A 2 19.47 -33.04 2.39
N ASP A 3 19.55 -31.99 3.21
CA ASP A 3 18.42 -31.26 3.84
C ASP A 3 17.43 -30.60 2.85
N THR A 4 17.50 -30.94 1.56
CA THR A 4 16.75 -30.33 0.46
C THR A 4 15.26 -30.66 0.44
N GLU A 5 14.79 -31.71 1.14
CA GLU A 5 13.39 -32.15 1.07
C GLU A 5 12.40 -31.27 1.86
N ASN A 6 12.86 -30.27 2.60
CA ASN A 6 12.01 -29.43 3.46
C ASN A 6 12.03 -27.92 3.13
N GLU A 7 12.71 -27.50 2.06
CA GLU A 7 12.73 -26.11 1.63
C GLU A 7 11.41 -25.71 0.96
N ILE A 8 10.94 -24.50 1.25
CA ILE A 8 9.69 -23.94 0.69
C ILE A 8 10.07 -22.87 -0.31
N GLU A 9 9.74 -23.10 -1.59
CA GLU A 9 9.89 -22.07 -2.62
C GLU A 9 8.96 -20.86 -2.37
N GLY A 10 9.51 -19.71 -2.70
CA GLY A 10 8.84 -18.42 -2.58
C GLY A 10 7.90 -18.14 -3.74
N THR A 11 7.24 -16.99 -3.68
CA THR A 11 6.44 -16.47 -4.79
C THR A 11 6.46 -14.95 -4.79
N ILE A 12 6.69 -14.40 -5.98
CA ILE A 12 6.64 -12.96 -6.28
C ILE A 12 5.38 -12.59 -7.06
N ASP A 13 4.54 -13.58 -7.39
CA ASP A 13 3.28 -13.38 -8.07
C ASP A 13 2.14 -13.10 -7.09
N LYS A 14 1.25 -12.19 -7.49
CA LYS A 14 0.08 -11.83 -6.69
C LYS A 14 -0.92 -12.97 -6.73
N ASP A 15 -1.29 -13.52 -5.58
CA ASP A 15 -2.34 -14.54 -5.50
C ASP A 15 -3.75 -13.93 -5.49
N LYS A 16 -4.80 -14.76 -5.50
CA LYS A 16 -6.19 -14.26 -5.40
C LYS A 16 -6.66 -14.04 -3.94
N LYS A 17 -5.78 -14.27 -2.95
CA LYS A 17 -6.11 -14.37 -1.52
C LYS A 17 -5.53 -13.24 -0.66
N TYR A 18 -4.50 -12.52 -1.11
CA TYR A 18 -3.82 -11.46 -0.34
C TYR A 18 -4.80 -10.42 0.17
N ARG A 19 -5.72 -9.99 -0.70
CA ARG A 19 -6.76 -9.04 -0.37
C ARG A 19 -7.64 -9.57 0.77
N LYS A 20 -8.09 -10.83 0.69
CA LYS A 20 -8.92 -11.45 1.74
C LYS A 20 -8.17 -11.57 3.07
N ARG A 21 -6.86 -11.83 3.05
CA ARG A 21 -6.03 -11.85 4.27
C ARG A 21 -6.01 -10.49 4.95
N LEU A 22 -5.81 -9.43 4.17
CA LEU A 22 -5.79 -8.06 4.66
C LEU A 22 -7.19 -7.63 5.16
N GLU A 23 -8.25 -7.91 4.40
CA GLU A 23 -9.63 -7.65 4.82
C GLU A 23 -9.98 -8.32 6.16
N LYS A 24 -9.48 -9.54 6.40
CA LYS A 24 -9.68 -10.25 7.67
C LYS A 24 -9.05 -9.50 8.85
N GLN A 25 -7.92 -8.81 8.67
CA GLN A 25 -7.31 -8.03 9.74
C GLN A 25 -8.06 -6.71 9.95
N ALA A 26 -8.33 -5.98 8.86
CA ALA A 26 -9.08 -4.73 8.91
C ALA A 26 -10.45 -4.90 9.61
N LYS A 27 -11.19 -5.97 9.32
CA LYS A 27 -12.50 -6.27 9.92
C LYS A 27 -12.48 -6.48 11.43
N LYS A 28 -11.33 -6.86 12.02
CA LYS A 28 -11.20 -7.00 13.49
C LYS A 28 -11.10 -5.64 14.19
N ILE A 29 -10.77 -4.58 13.46
CA ILE A 29 -10.55 -3.25 14.00
C ILE A 29 -11.79 -2.40 13.70
N LYS A 30 -12.71 -2.30 14.67
CA LYS A 30 -13.99 -1.56 14.51
C LYS A 30 -13.83 -0.17 13.89
N ASN A 31 -12.80 0.57 14.32
CA ASN A 31 -12.52 1.94 13.85
C ASN A 31 -11.61 2.02 12.61
N HIS A 32 -11.37 0.92 11.89
CA HIS A 32 -10.56 0.95 10.67
C HIS A 32 -11.34 1.65 9.52
N PRO A 33 -10.69 2.47 8.67
CA PRO A 33 -11.35 3.17 7.56
C PRO A 33 -12.22 2.28 6.66
N TYR A 34 -11.72 1.07 6.34
CA TYR A 34 -12.45 0.04 5.59
C TYR A 34 -13.84 -0.28 6.16
N ASN A 35 -13.99 -0.33 7.50
CA ASN A 35 -15.26 -0.62 8.17
C ASN A 35 -16.16 0.62 8.30
N ASN A 36 -15.65 1.80 7.95
CA ASN A 36 -16.29 3.09 8.19
C ASN A 36 -16.52 3.89 6.90
N GLY A 37 -16.79 3.18 5.81
CA GLY A 37 -17.29 3.75 4.56
C GLY A 37 -16.23 4.27 3.60
N ILE A 38 -14.94 4.07 3.91
CA ILE A 38 -13.86 4.48 3.03
C ILE A 38 -13.45 3.30 2.16
N TYR A 39 -13.47 3.52 0.84
CA TYR A 39 -13.06 2.52 -0.14
C TYR A 39 -11.54 2.37 -0.13
N MET A 40 -11.06 1.22 0.34
CA MET A 40 -9.63 0.91 0.44
C MET A 40 -9.23 -0.19 -0.55
N ALA A 41 -8.10 0.03 -1.21
CA ALA A 41 -7.44 -0.95 -2.08
C ALA A 41 -6.23 -1.55 -1.35
N ALA A 42 -6.08 -2.87 -1.48
CA ALA A 42 -4.89 -3.56 -1.00
C ALA A 42 -3.72 -3.21 -1.92
N HIS A 43 -2.58 -2.87 -1.33
CA HIS A 43 -1.37 -2.48 -2.02
C HIS A 43 -0.19 -3.30 -1.50
N HIS A 44 0.68 -3.74 -2.41
CA HIS A 44 1.93 -4.41 -2.10
C HIS A 44 3.05 -3.36 -1.99
N LEU A 45 3.70 -3.28 -0.82
CA LEU A 45 4.76 -2.28 -0.57
C LEU A 45 6.05 -2.62 -1.33
N VAL A 46 6.41 -3.89 -1.35
CA VAL A 46 7.30 -4.46 -2.37
C VAL A 46 6.40 -5.08 -3.42
N SER A 47 6.28 -4.43 -4.58
CA SER A 47 5.45 -4.92 -5.69
C SER A 47 6.20 -5.91 -6.56
N LYS A 48 5.44 -6.66 -7.39
CA LYS A 48 6.03 -7.51 -8.42
C LYS A 48 6.89 -6.68 -9.39
N ASP A 49 6.37 -5.54 -9.84
CA ASP A 49 7.07 -4.65 -10.78
C ASP A 49 8.41 -4.16 -10.20
N ALA A 50 8.44 -3.80 -8.91
CA ALA A 50 9.68 -3.42 -8.25
C ALA A 50 10.67 -4.59 -8.15
N VAL A 51 10.21 -5.82 -7.93
CA VAL A 51 11.08 -7.00 -7.96
C VAL A 51 11.58 -7.28 -9.37
N GLN A 52 10.75 -7.10 -10.40
CA GLN A 52 11.13 -7.28 -11.80
C GLN A 52 12.12 -6.21 -12.29
N ASN A 53 12.08 -5.02 -11.71
CA ASN A 53 13.09 -3.98 -11.93
C ASN A 53 14.41 -4.27 -11.21
N THR A 54 14.52 -5.42 -10.52
CA THR A 54 15.79 -5.94 -9.97
C THR A 54 16.12 -7.28 -10.61
N GLU A 55 17.38 -7.72 -10.47
CA GLU A 55 17.79 -9.09 -10.81
C GLU A 55 17.54 -10.11 -9.68
N MET A 56 16.78 -9.72 -8.64
CA MET A 56 16.65 -10.51 -7.41
C MET A 56 15.49 -11.51 -7.41
N GLY A 57 14.64 -11.54 -8.44
CA GLY A 57 13.44 -12.39 -8.48
C GLY A 57 13.73 -13.86 -8.16
N ALA A 58 14.75 -14.45 -8.81
CA ALA A 58 15.16 -15.83 -8.58
C ALA A 58 15.69 -16.05 -7.15
N LEU A 59 16.48 -15.12 -6.61
CA LEU A 59 16.96 -15.17 -5.24
C LEU A 59 15.81 -15.17 -4.24
N LEU A 60 14.82 -14.29 -4.43
CA LEU A 60 13.67 -14.18 -3.54
C LEU A 60 12.83 -15.46 -3.54
N ILE A 61 12.61 -16.05 -4.72
CA ILE A 61 11.90 -17.33 -4.87
C ILE A 61 12.70 -18.44 -4.18
N GLN A 62 13.98 -18.58 -4.48
CA GLN A 62 14.84 -19.62 -3.90
C GLN A 62 14.85 -19.56 -2.36
N LYS A 63 14.89 -18.36 -1.78
CA LYS A 63 14.92 -18.17 -0.32
C LYS A 63 13.56 -18.29 0.36
N GLY A 64 12.47 -18.49 -0.39
CA GLY A 64 11.14 -18.71 0.18
C GLY A 64 10.37 -17.43 0.54
N TYR A 65 10.72 -16.28 -0.05
CA TYR A 65 9.97 -15.03 0.14
C TYR A 65 8.58 -15.13 -0.46
N ASN A 66 7.55 -14.66 0.26
CA ASN A 66 6.19 -14.62 -0.27
C ASN A 66 5.62 -13.20 -0.22
N ILE A 67 5.48 -12.61 -1.41
CA ILE A 67 5.01 -11.23 -1.60
C ILE A 67 3.59 -10.99 -1.03
N ASN A 68 2.78 -12.05 -0.89
CA ASN A 68 1.36 -12.00 -0.52
C ASN A 68 1.10 -12.06 0.99
N LEU A 69 2.15 -12.04 1.81
CA LEU A 69 2.02 -12.05 3.27
C LEU A 69 1.76 -10.65 3.82
N LEU A 70 1.09 -10.60 4.97
CA LEU A 70 0.59 -9.35 5.58
C LEU A 70 1.69 -8.33 5.85
N GLY A 71 2.93 -8.78 6.13
CA GLY A 71 4.11 -7.92 6.34
C GLY A 71 4.50 -7.07 5.12
N ASN A 72 3.95 -7.38 3.94
CA ASN A 72 4.16 -6.62 2.71
C ASN A 72 2.88 -5.93 2.18
N LEU A 73 1.77 -6.01 2.91
CA LEU A 73 0.47 -5.51 2.46
C LEU A 73 0.01 -4.32 3.29
N VAL A 74 -0.67 -3.39 2.64
CA VAL A 74 -1.32 -2.25 3.31
C VAL A 74 -2.62 -1.89 2.60
N PHE A 75 -3.61 -1.41 3.36
CA PHE A 75 -4.76 -0.73 2.79
C PHE A 75 -4.49 0.76 2.59
N LEU A 76 -4.72 1.24 1.37
CA LEU A 76 -4.69 2.66 1.00
C LEU A 76 -6.05 3.10 0.44
N PRO A 77 -6.49 4.35 0.66
CA PRO A 77 -7.73 4.84 0.09
C PRO A 77 -7.61 4.92 -1.44
N SER A 78 -8.63 4.45 -2.14
CA SER A 78 -8.69 4.44 -3.61
C SER A 78 -9.73 5.42 -4.17
N THR A 79 -10.26 6.33 -3.35
CA THR A 79 -11.10 7.45 -3.79
C THR A 79 -10.57 8.76 -3.22
N LEU A 80 -10.75 9.85 -3.96
CA LEU A 80 -10.25 11.17 -3.55
C LEU A 80 -10.85 11.62 -2.23
N MET A 81 -12.15 11.42 -2.01
CA MET A 81 -12.82 11.72 -0.74
C MET A 81 -12.24 10.91 0.42
N GLY A 82 -11.94 9.63 0.20
CA GLY A 82 -11.30 8.77 1.19
C GLY A 82 -9.89 9.26 1.56
N ALA A 83 -9.06 9.56 0.56
CA ALA A 83 -7.72 10.12 0.78
C ALA A 83 -7.78 11.49 1.46
N CYS A 84 -8.76 12.32 1.08
CA CYS A 84 -9.02 13.62 1.66
C CYS A 84 -9.36 13.52 3.16
N GLN A 85 -10.31 12.66 3.52
CA GLN A 85 -10.74 12.36 4.90
C GLN A 85 -9.59 11.85 5.77
N LEU A 86 -8.79 10.92 5.24
CA LEU A 86 -7.73 10.26 6.00
C LEU A 86 -6.45 11.10 6.10
N LYS A 87 -6.30 12.08 5.21
CA LYS A 87 -5.08 12.87 5.02
C LYS A 87 -3.85 12.01 4.72
N VAL A 88 -4.03 11.03 3.84
CA VAL A 88 -2.99 10.11 3.35
C VAL A 88 -3.03 10.08 1.82
N GLN A 89 -1.96 9.57 1.19
CA GLN A 89 -1.90 9.48 -0.26
C GLN A 89 -3.01 8.58 -0.84
N LEU A 90 -3.50 8.96 -2.02
CA LEU A 90 -4.40 8.15 -2.83
C LEU A 90 -3.63 7.00 -3.48
N HIS A 91 -4.21 5.81 -3.47
CA HIS A 91 -3.76 4.69 -4.28
C HIS A 91 -4.58 4.59 -5.57
N ARG A 92 -4.01 5.09 -6.67
CA ARG A 92 -4.59 5.01 -8.02
C ARG A 92 -3.49 5.03 -9.08
N GLY A 93 -3.70 4.31 -10.18
CA GLY A 93 -2.73 4.20 -11.27
C GLY A 93 -1.62 3.17 -11.01
N ASP A 94 -0.61 3.23 -11.86
CA ASP A 94 0.58 2.36 -11.93
C ASP A 94 1.81 2.96 -11.22
N HIS A 95 1.64 4.09 -10.53
CA HIS A 95 2.67 4.78 -9.77
C HIS A 95 3.90 5.23 -10.59
N THR A 96 3.67 5.59 -11.85
CA THR A 96 4.68 6.13 -12.78
C THR A 96 5.10 7.58 -12.53
N TYR A 97 4.33 8.32 -11.73
CA TYR A 97 4.67 9.71 -11.40
C TYR A 97 5.93 9.80 -10.54
N ALA A 98 6.85 10.70 -10.92
CA ALA A 98 8.07 10.99 -10.18
C ALA A 98 8.26 12.50 -10.00
N LEU A 99 8.91 12.89 -8.90
CA LEU A 99 9.38 14.26 -8.70
C LEU A 99 10.65 14.51 -9.53
N PRO A 100 10.98 15.78 -9.86
CA PRO A 100 12.28 16.09 -10.43
C PRO A 100 13.41 15.51 -9.58
N ASN A 101 14.37 14.84 -10.24
CA ASN A 101 15.52 14.18 -9.62
C ASN A 101 15.16 13.01 -8.68
N GLN A 102 14.00 12.39 -8.86
CA GLN A 102 13.61 11.15 -8.20
C GLN A 102 13.08 10.16 -9.23
N GLU A 103 13.18 8.88 -8.91
CA GLU A 103 12.58 7.83 -9.74
C GLU A 103 11.10 7.62 -9.39
N ALA A 104 10.38 6.85 -10.21
CA ALA A 104 9.01 6.46 -9.89
C ALA A 104 8.98 5.50 -8.69
N TYR A 105 7.79 5.23 -8.15
CA TYR A 105 7.63 4.41 -6.94
C TYR A 105 8.31 3.04 -7.05
N HIS A 106 8.08 2.31 -8.15
CA HIS A 106 8.58 0.95 -8.33
C HIS A 106 10.10 0.89 -8.39
N ASP A 107 10.73 1.86 -9.05
CA ASP A 107 12.19 1.98 -9.13
C ASP A 107 12.79 2.34 -7.76
N GLN A 108 12.17 3.29 -7.04
CA GLN A 108 12.62 3.63 -5.69
C GLN A 108 12.52 2.45 -4.70
N VAL A 109 11.57 1.54 -4.91
CA VAL A 109 11.45 0.29 -4.15
C VAL A 109 12.52 -0.71 -4.60
N ALA A 110 12.76 -0.86 -5.90
CA ALA A 110 13.82 -1.70 -6.47
C ALA A 110 15.19 -1.32 -5.88
N SER A 111 15.57 -0.03 -5.92
CA SER A 111 16.83 0.43 -5.33
C SER A 111 16.89 0.23 -3.81
N SER A 112 15.75 0.14 -3.13
CA SER A 112 15.71 -0.18 -1.70
C SER A 112 16.02 -1.65 -1.44
N LEU A 113 15.58 -2.55 -2.33
CA LEU A 113 15.90 -3.98 -2.29
C LEU A 113 17.38 -4.24 -2.60
N GLU A 114 17.92 -3.60 -3.64
CA GLU A 114 19.33 -3.72 -4.04
C GLU A 114 20.27 -3.34 -2.89
N LYS A 115 19.96 -2.27 -2.15
CA LYS A 115 20.72 -1.84 -0.97
C LYS A 115 20.80 -2.89 0.14
N ILE A 116 19.88 -3.85 0.17
CA ILE A 116 19.90 -4.94 1.15
C ILE A 116 20.21 -6.30 0.53
N GLU A 117 20.48 -6.38 -0.77
CA GLU A 117 20.67 -7.62 -1.50
C GLU A 117 21.71 -8.53 -0.85
N MET A 118 22.88 -7.98 -0.49
CA MET A 118 23.93 -8.73 0.19
C MET A 118 23.50 -9.34 1.53
N LYS A 119 22.55 -8.71 2.22
CA LYS A 119 21.95 -9.24 3.45
C LYS A 119 20.92 -10.32 3.15
N LEU A 120 20.21 -10.23 2.03
CA LEU A 120 19.22 -11.20 1.58
C LEU A 120 19.88 -12.48 1.04
N ARG A 121 21.00 -12.36 0.32
CA ARG A 121 21.81 -13.51 -0.15
C ARG A 121 22.29 -14.39 1.01
N LYS A 122 22.59 -13.77 2.16
CA LYS A 122 23.03 -14.45 3.39
C LYS A 122 21.90 -15.11 4.19
N CYS A 123 20.63 -14.89 3.84
CA CYS A 123 19.52 -15.54 4.53
C CYS A 123 19.56 -17.05 4.31
N SER A 124 19.13 -17.82 5.31
CA SER A 124 18.78 -19.22 5.12
C SER A 124 17.55 -19.36 4.20
N SER A 125 17.48 -20.47 3.47
CA SER A 125 16.26 -20.84 2.75
C SER A 125 15.14 -21.15 3.75
N ARG A 126 13.91 -20.77 3.41
CA ARG A 126 12.75 -21.05 4.26
C ARG A 126 12.49 -22.55 4.32
N THR A 127 12.25 -23.09 5.51
CA THR A 127 11.76 -24.45 5.71
C THR A 127 10.38 -24.47 6.37
N GLN A 128 9.75 -25.65 6.49
CA GLN A 128 8.49 -25.80 7.22
C GLN A 128 8.57 -25.50 8.72
N LYS A 129 9.76 -25.64 9.32
CA LYS A 129 9.97 -25.52 10.77
C LYS A 129 10.40 -24.12 11.22
N ASP A 130 10.93 -23.31 10.30
CA ASP A 130 11.54 -22.01 10.62
C ASP A 130 10.76 -20.79 10.14
N SER A 131 10.93 -19.70 10.89
CA SER A 131 10.51 -18.38 10.44
C SER A 131 11.44 -17.89 9.31
N SER A 132 10.86 -17.41 8.21
CA SER A 132 11.62 -16.98 7.03
C SER A 132 12.42 -15.70 7.31
N GLU A 133 13.75 -15.82 7.46
CA GLU A 133 14.65 -14.67 7.65
C GLU A 133 14.51 -13.63 6.52
N ILE A 134 14.39 -14.11 5.27
CA ILE A 134 14.19 -13.23 4.13
C ILE A 134 12.87 -12.47 4.23
N GLN A 135 11.79 -13.12 4.69
CA GLN A 135 10.52 -12.45 4.92
C GLN A 135 10.66 -11.34 5.97
N GLN A 136 11.32 -11.62 7.09
CA GLN A 136 11.51 -10.62 8.15
C GLN A 136 12.33 -9.41 7.67
N LYS A 137 13.36 -9.63 6.85
CA LYS A 137 14.18 -8.53 6.30
C LYS A 137 13.37 -7.69 5.32
N ILE A 138 12.59 -8.30 4.45
CA ILE A 138 11.76 -7.58 3.48
C ILE A 138 10.60 -6.87 4.19
N ASP A 139 9.94 -7.48 5.17
CA ASP A 139 8.89 -6.84 5.95
C ASP A 139 9.41 -5.56 6.65
N LYS A 140 10.67 -5.54 7.10
CA LYS A 140 11.33 -4.34 7.62
C LYS A 140 11.48 -3.25 6.56
N GLU A 141 11.82 -3.62 5.32
CA GLU A 141 11.84 -2.65 4.21
C GLU A 141 10.44 -2.17 3.82
N SER A 142 9.44 -3.05 3.81
CA SER A 142 8.04 -2.68 3.58
C SER A 142 7.57 -1.62 4.59
N ILE A 143 7.95 -1.74 5.87
CA ILE A 143 7.68 -0.70 6.89
C ILE A 143 8.36 0.64 6.53
N LYS A 144 9.61 0.63 6.05
CA LYS A 144 10.31 1.86 5.64
C LYS A 144 9.66 2.50 4.40
N ILE A 145 9.25 1.68 3.42
CA ILE A 145 8.53 2.14 2.23
C ILE A 145 7.20 2.79 2.66
N LEU A 146 6.45 2.12 3.54
CA LEU A 146 5.19 2.67 4.04
C LEU A 146 5.39 4.01 4.77
N LYS A 147 6.47 4.13 5.55
CA LYS A 147 6.84 5.39 6.20
C LYS A 147 7.09 6.50 5.18
N ARG A 148 7.83 6.22 4.09
CA ARG A 148 8.07 7.19 3.01
C ARG A 148 6.78 7.61 2.30
N ILE A 149 5.83 6.68 2.10
CA ILE A 149 4.49 6.98 1.57
C ILE A 149 3.73 7.87 2.56
N ALA A 150 3.68 7.51 3.85
CA ALA A 150 2.97 8.29 4.88
C ALA A 150 3.55 9.71 5.04
N GLU A 151 4.86 9.87 4.84
CA GLU A 151 5.57 11.16 4.89
C GLU A 151 5.50 11.94 3.57
N PHE A 152 4.81 11.41 2.54
CA PHE A 152 4.72 12.04 1.22
C PHE A 152 6.11 12.29 0.59
N ARG A 153 7.07 11.40 0.87
CA ARG A 153 8.42 11.42 0.31
C ARG A 153 8.53 10.61 -0.98
N VAL A 154 7.65 9.64 -1.15
CA VAL A 154 7.49 8.88 -2.40
C VAL A 154 6.06 9.08 -2.88
N PRO A 155 5.85 9.74 -4.02
CA PRO A 155 4.52 10.00 -4.53
C PRO A 155 3.92 8.73 -5.13
N LEU A 156 2.64 8.47 -4.85
CA LEU A 156 1.87 7.42 -5.54
C LEU A 156 1.09 7.96 -6.75
N THR A 157 0.86 9.27 -6.78
CA THR A 157 0.14 10.00 -7.83
C THR A 157 0.71 11.41 -8.00
N SER A 158 0.40 12.07 -9.12
CA SER A 158 0.75 13.47 -9.40
C SER A 158 0.20 14.46 -8.36
N ILE A 159 -1.00 14.18 -7.85
CA ILE A 159 -1.73 15.02 -6.89
C ILE A 159 -1.41 14.70 -5.42
N PHE A 160 -0.39 13.88 -5.14
CA PHE A 160 -0.11 13.39 -3.78
C PHE A 160 -0.01 14.51 -2.73
N ARG A 161 0.52 15.69 -3.10
CA ARG A 161 0.68 16.84 -2.19
C ARG A 161 -0.65 17.39 -1.70
N ASN A 162 -1.73 17.24 -2.47
CA ASN A 162 -3.05 17.74 -2.10
C ASN A 162 -3.56 17.08 -0.81
N PHE A 163 -3.12 15.84 -0.53
CA PHE A 163 -3.54 15.07 0.63
C PHE A 163 -2.64 15.22 1.86
N LYS A 164 -1.51 15.95 1.76
CA LYS A 164 -0.65 16.23 2.94
C LYS A 164 -1.49 16.80 4.08
N PRO A 165 -1.25 16.45 5.35
CA PRO A 165 -2.02 17.00 6.47
C PRO A 165 -2.05 18.52 6.53
N SER A 166 -0.98 19.19 6.10
CA SER A 166 -0.87 20.65 6.02
C SER A 166 -1.57 21.29 4.82
N SER A 167 -1.97 20.51 3.81
CA SER A 167 -2.65 21.02 2.62
C SER A 167 -4.14 21.28 2.90
N LYS A 168 -4.65 22.41 2.39
CA LYS A 168 -6.08 22.75 2.39
C LYS A 168 -6.81 22.29 1.12
N VAL A 169 -6.09 21.75 0.14
CA VAL A 169 -6.63 21.36 -1.18
C VAL A 169 -7.46 20.08 -1.08
N GLY A 170 -6.86 18.98 -0.65
CA GLY A 170 -7.55 17.70 -0.51
C GLY A 170 -8.01 17.13 -1.85
N CYS A 171 -9.29 16.77 -1.98
CA CYS A 171 -9.86 16.26 -3.23
C CYS A 171 -10.22 17.35 -4.25
N SER A 172 -10.08 18.64 -3.93
CA SER A 172 -10.47 19.75 -4.79
C SER A 172 -11.91 19.68 -5.34
N ASN A 173 -12.81 18.95 -4.67
CA ASN A 173 -14.20 18.69 -5.10
C ASN A 173 -14.35 17.85 -6.38
N HIS A 174 -13.31 17.10 -6.75
CA HIS A 174 -13.34 16.18 -7.88
C HIS A 174 -13.31 14.72 -7.41
N THR A 175 -13.56 13.82 -8.36
CA THR A 175 -13.54 12.35 -8.17
C THR A 175 -12.41 11.66 -8.94
N GLU A 176 -11.83 12.35 -9.92
CA GLU A 176 -10.77 11.83 -10.80
C GLU A 176 -9.45 12.59 -10.62
N VAL A 177 -8.33 11.89 -10.82
CA VAL A 177 -6.98 12.45 -10.58
C VAL A 177 -6.70 13.60 -11.55
N THR A 178 -7.02 13.43 -12.82
CA THR A 178 -6.81 14.40 -13.90
C THR A 178 -7.46 15.75 -13.59
N ASP A 179 -8.66 15.74 -13.02
CA ASP A 179 -9.39 16.96 -12.70
C ASP A 179 -8.81 17.69 -11.47
N CYS A 180 -8.06 16.97 -10.64
CA CYS A 180 -7.33 17.54 -9.51
C CYS A 180 -5.95 18.09 -9.88
N GLU A 181 -5.39 17.74 -11.04
CA GLU A 181 -4.06 18.18 -11.44
C GLU A 181 -4.03 19.70 -11.65
N GLY A 182 -3.06 20.36 -11.02
CA GLY A 182 -2.97 21.83 -11.04
C GLY A 182 -4.04 22.58 -10.23
N SER A 183 -5.08 21.90 -9.77
CA SER A 183 -6.15 22.52 -8.99
C SER A 183 -5.65 22.97 -7.61
N ILE A 184 -5.86 24.25 -7.30
CA ILE A 184 -5.61 24.85 -5.98
C ILE A 184 -6.90 25.03 -5.17
N ALA A 185 -8.04 24.60 -5.71
CA ALA A 185 -9.34 24.72 -5.06
C ALA A 185 -9.36 23.93 -3.74
N ARG A 186 -9.88 24.55 -2.68
CA ARG A 186 -10.05 23.88 -1.41
C ARG A 186 -11.24 22.94 -1.47
N CYS A 187 -11.13 21.79 -0.81
CA CYS A 187 -12.27 20.92 -0.55
C CYS A 187 -13.36 21.71 0.20
N HIS A 188 -14.58 21.75 -0.35
CA HIS A 188 -15.75 22.41 0.23
C HIS A 188 -16.17 21.81 1.58
N HIS A 189 -15.74 20.58 1.86
CA HIS A 189 -16.03 19.88 3.10
C HIS A 189 -14.89 19.98 4.11
N GLU A 190 -13.95 20.90 3.91
CA GLU A 190 -12.80 21.11 4.79
C GLU A 190 -12.01 19.82 5.09
N ARG A 191 -12.00 18.91 4.11
CA ARG A 191 -11.38 17.58 4.19
C ARG A 191 -12.02 16.64 5.22
N SER A 192 -13.27 16.89 5.59
CA SER A 192 -14.13 16.05 6.40
C SER A 192 -15.35 15.60 5.58
N HIS A 193 -15.33 14.39 5.06
CA HIS A 193 -16.38 13.81 4.24
C HIS A 193 -17.34 12.91 5.03
N VAL A 194 -17.40 13.05 6.35
CA VAL A 194 -18.35 12.31 7.19
C VAL A 194 -19.79 12.59 6.74
N GLY A 195 -20.60 11.55 6.62
CA GLY A 195 -21.99 11.63 6.13
C GLY A 195 -22.12 11.56 4.61
N HIS A 196 -21.02 11.61 3.86
CA HIS A 196 -21.08 11.60 2.40
C HIS A 196 -21.04 10.18 1.84
N ILE A 197 -21.77 9.97 0.74
CA ILE A 197 -21.75 8.72 -0.02
C ILE A 197 -20.50 8.67 -0.89
N ASN A 198 -19.77 7.56 -0.83
CA ASN A 198 -18.62 7.30 -1.68
C ASN A 198 -19.05 6.55 -2.96
N TYR A 199 -19.53 7.28 -3.96
CA TYR A 199 -20.09 6.73 -5.20
C TYR A 199 -19.10 5.90 -6.03
N LEU A 200 -17.78 6.12 -5.87
CA LEU A 200 -16.73 5.33 -6.50
C LEU A 200 -16.41 4.02 -5.77
N ASN A 201 -17.33 3.55 -4.90
CA ASN A 201 -17.33 2.19 -4.39
C ASN A 201 -18.39 1.35 -5.12
N PRO A 202 -18.17 0.99 -6.41
CA PRO A 202 -19.19 0.31 -7.24
C PRO A 202 -19.57 -1.08 -6.72
N ASN A 203 -18.83 -1.61 -5.73
CA ASN A 203 -19.04 -2.92 -5.13
C ASN A 203 -19.41 -2.84 -3.65
N ALA A 204 -19.87 -1.69 -3.15
CA ALA A 204 -20.14 -1.52 -1.71
C ALA A 204 -21.16 -2.54 -1.18
N GLU A 205 -22.24 -2.76 -1.93
CA GLU A 205 -23.29 -3.74 -1.60
C GLU A 205 -22.74 -5.17 -1.61
N VAL A 206 -22.00 -5.53 -2.67
CA VAL A 206 -21.36 -6.84 -2.82
C VAL A 206 -20.34 -7.11 -1.70
N ARG A 207 -19.61 -6.07 -1.28
CA ARG A 207 -18.58 -6.15 -0.23
C ARG A 207 -19.14 -6.01 1.19
N LYS A 208 -20.44 -5.72 1.33
CA LYS A 208 -21.12 -5.45 2.61
C LYS A 208 -20.38 -4.38 3.44
N VAL A 209 -19.83 -3.37 2.77
CA VAL A 209 -19.19 -2.22 3.42
C VAL A 209 -20.11 -1.02 3.35
N LYS A 210 -20.04 -0.14 4.36
CA LYS A 210 -20.83 1.10 4.38
C LYS A 210 -20.53 1.92 3.12
N GLN A 211 -21.55 2.51 2.51
CA GLN A 211 -21.38 3.48 1.44
C GLN A 211 -21.15 4.90 1.98
N VAL A 212 -21.76 5.20 3.14
CA VAL A 212 -21.61 6.48 3.83
C VAL A 212 -20.34 6.47 4.68
N ILE A 213 -19.49 7.48 4.47
CA ILE A 213 -18.29 7.69 5.27
C ILE A 213 -18.71 8.05 6.70
N SER A 214 -18.28 7.23 7.66
CA SER A 214 -18.54 7.42 9.10
C SER A 214 -17.24 7.48 9.92
N TYR A 215 -16.09 7.54 9.24
CA TYR A 215 -14.79 7.64 9.90
C TYR A 215 -14.56 9.06 10.39
N THR A 216 -14.59 9.26 11.71
CA THR A 216 -14.57 10.61 12.32
C THR A 216 -13.19 11.11 12.72
N ARG A 217 -12.15 10.26 12.68
CA ARG A 217 -10.81 10.70 13.09
C ARG A 217 -10.22 11.62 12.03
N SER A 218 -9.59 12.69 12.49
CA SER A 218 -8.99 13.74 11.66
C SER A 218 -7.68 13.31 10.96
N HIS A 219 -7.08 12.21 11.39
CA HIS A 219 -5.88 11.63 10.80
C HIS A 219 -5.89 10.11 10.93
N TYR A 220 -5.39 9.42 9.91
CA TYR A 220 -5.19 7.97 9.91
C TYR A 220 -3.72 7.64 9.75
N GLN A 221 -3.23 6.81 10.66
CA GLN A 221 -1.89 6.27 10.56
C GLN A 221 -1.91 4.99 9.73
N LEU A 222 -1.22 5.00 8.60
CA LEU A 222 -1.04 3.80 7.80
C LEU A 222 -0.27 2.74 8.58
N LYS A 223 -0.66 1.47 8.43
CA LYS A 223 -0.02 0.34 9.11
C LYS A 223 0.05 -0.86 8.18
N VAL A 224 1.17 -1.57 8.21
CA VAL A 224 1.35 -2.83 7.48
C VAL A 224 0.47 -3.93 8.10
N GLY A 225 -0.14 -4.76 7.26
CA GLY A 225 -0.90 -5.95 7.68
C GLY A 225 -2.21 -5.65 8.42
N ASN A 226 -2.74 -4.44 8.23
CA ASN A 226 -3.81 -3.83 9.02
C ASN A 226 -5.23 -4.33 8.74
#